data_AF-A0A9P0A7R0-F1
#
_entry.id   AF-A0A9P0A7R0-F1
#
_cell.length_a   1.000
_cell.length_b   1.000
_cell.length_c   1.000
_cell.angle_alpha   90.00
_cell.angle_beta   90.00
_cell.angle_gamma   90.00
#
_symmetry.space_group_name_H-M   'P 1'
#
loop_
_entity.id
_entity.type
_entity.pdbx_description
1 polymer ?
#
loop_
_entity_poly.entity_id
_entity_poly.type
_entity_poly.pdbx_seq_one_letter_code
_entity_poly.pdbx_strand_id
1 'polypeptide(L)'
;MTSRTLLSYRLLIRCHHLHHQDGGAAVFISGPSLVRIQNKYQLAIEPFLAYWDRATVFLQTMSFLFGSRSSKTFKPKKNIPEGTRQYDLMKHAAATLGSGNLRLAVVLPEGEDLNEWVAVNTVDFFNQINMLYGTITEFCTEESCVIMSAGPKYEYHWADGLTVKKPIKCSAPKYIDYLMTWVQDQLDDEALFPSKIGVPFPKNFLIIAKTILKRLFRVYAHIYHQHFTEVVNLGEEAHLNTSFKHFIFFVQEFSLIDRRELAPLQELIEKLTAKENPR
;
A
#
# COMPACT_ATOMS: atom_id res chain seq x y z
N MET A 1 -6.99 -26.74 -17.35
CA MET A 1 -7.98 -25.84 -18.00
C MET A 1 -7.59 -24.43 -17.62
N THR A 2 -6.98 -23.68 -18.53
CA THR A 2 -6.26 -22.42 -18.24
C THR A 2 -6.52 -21.39 -19.36
N SER A 3 -5.95 -20.18 -19.23
CA SER A 3 -5.87 -19.13 -20.27
C SER A 3 -7.07 -18.19 -20.47
N ARG A 4 -8.32 -18.52 -20.08
CA ARG A 4 -9.47 -17.62 -20.36
C ARG A 4 -9.66 -16.43 -19.39
N THR A 5 -9.35 -16.57 -18.09
CA THR A 5 -9.51 -15.49 -17.09
C THR A 5 -8.53 -14.35 -17.34
N LEU A 6 -7.22 -14.66 -17.41
CA LEU A 6 -6.15 -13.69 -17.67
C LEU A 6 -6.29 -12.95 -19.01
N LEU A 7 -6.86 -13.58 -20.04
CA LEU A 7 -7.15 -12.92 -21.31
C LEU A 7 -8.23 -11.83 -21.16
N SER A 8 -9.22 -12.05 -20.28
CA SER A 8 -10.31 -11.12 -20.02
C SER A 8 -9.81 -9.85 -19.31
N TYR A 9 -8.92 -10.00 -18.33
CA TYR A 9 -8.29 -8.87 -17.62
C TYR A 9 -7.41 -8.02 -18.57
N ARG A 10 -6.60 -8.68 -19.41
CA ARG A 10 -5.76 -7.98 -20.41
C ARG A 10 -6.59 -7.32 -21.52
N LEU A 11 -7.75 -7.87 -21.88
CA LEU A 11 -8.69 -7.23 -22.80
C LEU A 11 -9.37 -6.02 -22.19
N LEU A 12 -9.75 -6.03 -20.91
CA LEU A 12 -10.31 -4.86 -20.21
C LEU A 12 -9.32 -3.67 -20.23
N ILE A 13 -8.08 -3.89 -19.82
CA ILE A 13 -7.01 -2.88 -19.85
C ILE A 13 -6.75 -2.38 -21.27
N ARG A 14 -6.72 -3.28 -22.27
CA ARG A 14 -6.44 -2.91 -23.67
C ARG A 14 -7.62 -2.24 -24.37
N CYS A 15 -8.87 -2.56 -24.02
CA CYS A 15 -10.04 -1.85 -24.49
C CYS A 15 -10.08 -0.42 -23.95
N HIS A 16 -9.75 -0.20 -22.67
CA HIS A 16 -9.64 1.14 -22.10
C HIS A 16 -8.58 2.00 -22.81
N HIS A 17 -7.47 1.38 -23.23
CA HIS A 17 -6.40 2.06 -23.97
C HIS A 17 -6.76 2.34 -25.45
N LEU A 18 -7.49 1.42 -26.11
CA LEU A 18 -7.92 1.58 -27.51
C LEU A 18 -9.11 2.55 -27.68
N HIS A 19 -9.96 2.70 -26.66
CA HIS A 19 -11.10 3.62 -26.68
C HIS A 19 -10.70 5.11 -26.85
N HIS A 20 -9.40 5.40 -26.72
CA HIS A 20 -8.82 6.74 -26.77
C HIS A 20 -8.15 7.12 -28.11
N GLN A 21 -8.08 6.20 -29.10
CA GLN A 21 -7.42 6.48 -30.38
C GLN A 21 -8.30 6.32 -31.63
N ASP A 22 -9.18 5.32 -31.71
CA ASP A 22 -10.03 5.10 -32.90
C ASP A 22 -11.50 4.86 -32.53
N GLY A 23 -12.40 5.65 -33.13
CA GLY A 23 -13.86 5.58 -32.94
C GLY A 23 -14.54 4.41 -33.67
N GLY A 24 -13.93 3.22 -33.65
CA GLY A 24 -14.41 2.02 -34.35
C GLY A 24 -15.27 1.11 -33.46
N ALA A 25 -16.49 0.78 -33.91
CA ALA A 25 -17.39 -0.10 -33.17
C ALA A 25 -16.87 -1.56 -33.11
N ALA A 26 -16.84 -2.14 -31.90
CA ALA A 26 -16.47 -3.53 -31.66
C ALA A 26 -17.69 -4.38 -31.25
N VAL A 27 -17.70 -5.65 -31.67
CA VAL A 27 -18.89 -6.53 -31.58
C VAL A 27 -19.06 -7.13 -30.17
N PHE A 28 -20.29 -7.06 -29.65
CA PHE A 28 -20.69 -7.68 -28.38
C PHE A 28 -20.63 -9.22 -28.44
N ILE A 29 -20.03 -9.83 -27.41
CA ILE A 29 -20.23 -11.25 -27.07
C ILE A 29 -20.63 -11.33 -25.60
N SER A 30 -21.94 -11.41 -25.34
CA SER A 30 -22.52 -11.38 -23.99
C SER A 30 -22.57 -12.78 -23.35
N GLY A 31 -21.77 -12.98 -22.29
CA GLY A 31 -21.79 -14.19 -21.46
C GLY A 31 -22.45 -13.92 -20.09
N PRO A 32 -23.42 -14.74 -19.62
CA PRO A 32 -24.14 -14.49 -18.36
C PRO A 32 -23.25 -14.32 -17.10
N SER A 33 -22.08 -14.97 -17.08
CA SER A 33 -21.14 -14.88 -15.96
C SER A 33 -20.39 -13.55 -15.86
N LEU A 34 -20.10 -12.89 -16.99
CA LEU A 34 -19.42 -11.58 -17.01
C LEU A 34 -20.32 -10.49 -16.42
N VAL A 35 -21.62 -10.52 -16.75
CA VAL A 35 -22.62 -9.58 -16.22
C VAL A 35 -22.71 -9.66 -14.69
N ARG A 36 -22.56 -10.85 -14.09
CA ARG A 36 -22.52 -11.01 -12.62
C ARG A 36 -21.27 -10.46 -11.97
N ILE A 37 -20.14 -10.41 -12.68
CA ILE A 37 -18.91 -9.79 -12.19
C ILE A 37 -19.05 -8.26 -12.28
N GLN A 38 -19.38 -7.72 -13.46
CA GLN A 38 -19.58 -6.27 -13.65
C GLN A 38 -20.59 -5.69 -12.64
N ASN A 39 -21.78 -6.30 -12.52
CA ASN A 39 -22.83 -5.81 -11.61
C ASN A 39 -22.47 -5.90 -10.12
N LYS A 40 -21.44 -6.69 -9.73
CA LYS A 40 -20.98 -6.75 -8.33
C LYS A 40 -19.91 -5.68 -8.03
N TYR A 41 -19.08 -5.30 -9.00
CA TYR A 41 -18.05 -4.29 -8.82
C TYR A 41 -18.55 -2.85 -9.08
N GLN A 42 -19.54 -2.66 -9.97
CA GLN A 42 -20.12 -1.34 -10.28
C GLN A 42 -20.63 -0.59 -9.03
N LEU A 43 -21.18 -1.30 -8.04
CA LEU A 43 -21.79 -0.68 -6.86
C LEU A 43 -20.81 -0.34 -5.72
N ALA A 44 -19.50 -0.58 -5.89
CA ALA A 44 -18.49 -0.36 -4.86
C ALA A 44 -17.27 0.48 -5.31
N ILE A 45 -17.03 0.61 -6.62
CA ILE A 45 -15.76 1.12 -7.17
C ILE A 45 -15.89 2.48 -7.90
N GLU A 46 -17.10 2.92 -8.25
CA GLU A 46 -17.37 4.25 -8.87
C GLU A 46 -16.65 5.43 -8.16
N PRO A 47 -16.63 5.55 -6.81
CA PRO A 47 -15.94 6.68 -6.15
C PRO A 47 -14.41 6.62 -6.27
N PHE A 48 -13.83 5.43 -6.50
CA PHE A 48 -12.39 5.26 -6.63
C PHE A 48 -11.89 5.54 -8.04
N LEU A 49 -12.59 5.06 -9.08
CA LEU A 49 -12.17 5.27 -10.48
C LEU A 49 -12.11 6.77 -10.85
N ALA A 50 -13.06 7.57 -10.35
CA ALA A 50 -13.10 9.01 -10.57
C ALA A 50 -11.88 9.78 -10.00
N TYR A 51 -11.12 9.19 -9.07
CA TYR A 51 -9.88 9.77 -8.54
C TYR A 51 -8.64 9.36 -9.35
N TRP A 52 -8.62 8.12 -9.86
CA TRP A 52 -7.48 7.57 -10.59
C TRP A 52 -7.26 8.19 -11.98
N ASP A 53 -8.32 8.67 -12.63
CA ASP A 53 -8.30 9.21 -14.00
C ASP A 53 -7.53 10.56 -14.16
N ARG A 54 -6.95 11.08 -13.07
CA ARG A 54 -6.12 12.30 -13.05
C ARG A 54 -4.63 12.07 -12.75
N ALA A 55 -4.23 10.89 -12.27
CA ALA A 55 -2.86 10.65 -11.79
C ALA A 55 -1.83 10.38 -12.93
N THR A 56 -2.30 10.12 -14.15
CA THR A 56 -1.55 9.52 -15.26
C THR A 56 -0.42 10.37 -15.87
N VAL A 57 -0.20 11.60 -15.40
CA VAL A 57 0.71 12.59 -16.01
C VAL A 57 1.98 12.83 -15.19
N PHE A 58 2.02 12.47 -13.90
CA PHE A 58 3.05 12.98 -12.97
C PHE A 58 4.30 12.10 -12.79
N LEU A 59 4.31 10.87 -13.34
CA LEU A 59 5.28 9.82 -12.98
C LEU A 59 6.62 9.82 -13.75
N GLN A 60 7.00 10.92 -14.43
CA GLN A 60 8.07 10.88 -15.45
C GLN A 60 9.35 11.69 -15.16
N THR A 61 9.50 12.30 -13.97
CA THR A 61 10.49 13.40 -13.77
C THR A 61 11.55 13.17 -12.70
N MET A 62 11.45 12.16 -11.83
CA MET A 62 12.32 12.01 -10.64
C MET A 62 13.12 10.69 -10.65
N SER A 63 14.26 10.68 -11.36
CA SER A 63 15.15 9.50 -11.47
C SER A 63 16.64 9.87 -11.48
N PHE A 64 17.04 10.84 -10.65
CA PHE A 64 18.44 11.25 -10.44
C PHE A 64 18.73 11.48 -8.95
N LEU A 65 20.02 11.46 -8.56
CA LEU A 65 20.61 11.90 -7.27
C LEU A 65 20.79 10.88 -6.10
N PHE A 66 21.80 10.00 -6.25
CA PHE A 66 22.78 9.60 -5.20
C PHE A 66 22.45 8.55 -4.08
N GLY A 67 23.23 7.44 -4.06
CA GLY A 67 24.57 7.54 -3.41
C GLY A 67 24.89 6.95 -2.01
N SER A 68 24.47 5.72 -1.66
CA SER A 68 25.32 4.70 -0.96
C SER A 68 25.80 4.82 0.55
N ARG A 69 25.58 3.73 1.33
CA ARG A 69 26.38 3.12 2.46
C ARG A 69 26.25 3.51 3.99
N SER A 70 25.80 2.52 4.80
CA SER A 70 26.25 2.09 6.19
C SER A 70 26.22 3.06 7.41
N SER A 71 26.07 2.69 8.71
CA SER A 71 25.99 1.42 9.52
C SER A 71 25.73 1.76 11.02
N LYS A 72 25.17 1.01 12.01
CA LYS A 72 24.35 -0.24 12.20
C LYS A 72 23.57 -0.10 13.54
N THR A 73 22.32 -0.60 13.75
CA THR A 73 21.55 -0.34 15.01
C THR A 73 20.46 -1.38 15.42
N PHE A 74 20.23 -1.57 16.74
CA PHE A 74 18.91 -1.72 17.44
C PHE A 74 19.06 -2.03 18.96
N LYS A 75 18.33 -1.33 19.86
CA LYS A 75 17.99 -1.71 21.26
C LYS A 75 16.73 -0.96 21.75
N PRO A 76 15.74 -1.60 22.41
CA PRO A 76 14.51 -0.92 22.86
C PRO A 76 14.45 -0.62 24.38
N LYS A 77 13.67 0.41 24.76
CA LYS A 77 13.10 0.66 26.12
C LYS A 77 11.65 1.16 25.98
N LYS A 78 10.92 1.32 27.09
CA LYS A 78 9.43 1.24 27.13
C LYS A 78 8.73 2.46 27.76
N ASN A 79 7.45 2.62 27.37
CA ASN A 79 6.35 3.41 27.95
C ASN A 79 6.28 4.93 27.63
N ILE A 80 5.06 5.43 27.35
CA ILE A 80 4.63 6.84 27.27
C ILE A 80 3.16 6.91 27.74
N PRO A 81 2.68 7.97 28.44
CA PRO A 81 1.32 8.07 29.00
C PRO A 81 0.25 8.59 28.02
N GLU A 82 -1.00 8.62 28.51
CA GLU A 82 -2.18 9.20 27.85
C GLU A 82 -2.17 10.74 27.86
N GLY A 83 -3.07 11.37 27.08
CA GLY A 83 -3.21 12.84 27.02
C GLY A 83 -2.21 13.56 26.11
N THR A 84 -1.55 12.84 25.20
CA THR A 84 -0.63 13.42 24.19
C THR A 84 -1.36 13.71 22.87
N ARG A 85 -0.84 14.64 22.03
CA ARG A 85 -1.35 14.93 20.67
C ARG A 85 -1.66 13.67 19.85
N GLN A 86 -0.86 12.62 20.05
CA GLN A 86 -1.03 11.30 19.43
C GLN A 86 -2.39 10.63 19.70
N TYR A 87 -2.99 10.86 20.88
CA TYR A 87 -4.28 10.28 21.28
C TYR A 87 -5.45 10.93 20.53
N ASP A 88 -5.46 12.26 20.43
CA ASP A 88 -6.56 12.99 19.78
C ASP A 88 -6.58 12.78 18.27
N LEU A 89 -5.42 12.71 17.60
CA LEU A 89 -5.32 12.39 16.18
C LEU A 89 -6.00 11.03 15.86
N MET A 90 -5.80 10.02 16.72
CA MET A 90 -6.47 8.71 16.59
C MET A 90 -8.00 8.76 16.80
N LYS A 91 -8.53 9.79 17.47
CA LYS A 91 -9.97 9.99 17.66
C LYS A 91 -10.62 10.55 16.38
N HIS A 92 -9.96 11.50 15.72
CA HIS A 92 -10.42 12.06 14.44
C HIS A 92 -10.42 11.00 13.33
N ALA A 93 -9.35 10.19 13.21
CA ALA A 93 -9.26 9.14 12.21
C ALA A 93 -10.40 8.07 12.28
N ALA A 94 -10.98 7.85 13.45
CA ALA A 94 -12.07 6.87 13.63
C ALA A 94 -13.46 7.39 13.16
N ALA A 95 -13.60 8.69 12.90
CA ALA A 95 -14.87 9.35 12.59
C ALA A 95 -15.25 9.30 11.10
N THR A 96 -14.28 9.28 10.18
CA THR A 96 -14.51 9.55 8.74
C THR A 96 -14.82 8.32 7.88
N LEU A 97 -14.93 7.12 8.46
CA LEU A 97 -15.11 5.87 7.71
C LEU A 97 -16.58 5.49 7.46
N GLY A 98 -16.97 5.50 6.18
CA GLY A 98 -18.25 5.02 5.66
C GLY A 98 -18.39 3.48 5.59
N SER A 99 -19.58 3.02 5.20
CA SER A 99 -20.10 1.66 5.42
C SER A 99 -19.69 0.60 4.38
N GLY A 100 -18.47 0.67 3.85
CA GLY A 100 -17.92 -0.38 2.97
C GLY A 100 -17.34 -1.54 3.79
N ASN A 101 -17.87 -2.77 3.61
CA ASN A 101 -17.31 -3.99 4.21
C ASN A 101 -16.06 -4.44 3.45
N LEU A 102 -14.94 -3.73 3.70
CA LEU A 102 -13.64 -3.96 3.07
C LEU A 102 -13.08 -5.34 3.42
N ARG A 103 -13.51 -5.94 4.54
CA ARG A 103 -13.09 -7.27 4.95
C ARG A 103 -13.49 -8.37 3.95
N LEU A 104 -14.60 -8.21 3.23
CA LEU A 104 -15.00 -9.13 2.15
C LEU A 104 -14.27 -8.88 0.81
N ALA A 105 -13.57 -7.75 0.67
CA ALA A 105 -12.84 -7.41 -0.56
C ALA A 105 -11.44 -8.02 -0.61
N VAL A 106 -10.84 -8.35 0.55
CA VAL A 106 -9.46 -8.89 0.63
C VAL A 106 -9.36 -10.42 0.52
N VAL A 107 -10.48 -11.14 0.68
CA VAL A 107 -10.52 -12.61 0.68
C VAL A 107 -10.09 -13.17 -0.68
N LEU A 108 -9.26 -14.22 -0.69
CA LEU A 108 -8.83 -14.90 -1.91
C LEU A 108 -10.05 -15.44 -2.69
N PRO A 109 -10.26 -15.06 -3.96
CA PRO A 109 -11.39 -15.58 -4.74
C PRO A 109 -11.27 -17.09 -5.00
N GLU A 110 -12.41 -17.77 -5.12
CA GLU A 110 -12.46 -19.22 -5.33
C GLU A 110 -11.82 -19.62 -6.67
N GLY A 111 -10.70 -20.35 -6.59
CA GLY A 111 -9.97 -20.89 -7.74
C GLY A 111 -8.77 -20.06 -8.21
N GLU A 112 -8.50 -18.89 -7.61
CA GLU A 112 -7.33 -18.06 -7.92
C GLU A 112 -6.08 -18.46 -7.12
N ASP A 113 -4.87 -18.13 -7.61
CA ASP A 113 -3.63 -18.42 -6.90
C ASP A 113 -3.31 -17.39 -5.80
N LEU A 114 -2.81 -17.88 -4.65
CA LEU A 114 -2.46 -17.05 -3.51
C LEU A 114 -1.30 -16.07 -3.80
N ASN A 115 -0.33 -16.46 -4.62
CA ASN A 115 0.81 -15.60 -4.97
C ASN A 115 0.38 -14.54 -5.99
N GLU A 116 -0.43 -14.89 -6.99
CA GLU A 116 -1.05 -13.90 -7.90
C GLU A 116 -1.88 -12.86 -7.12
N TRP A 117 -2.74 -13.30 -6.19
CA TRP A 117 -3.56 -12.41 -5.38
C TRP A 117 -2.73 -11.50 -4.46
N VAL A 118 -1.68 -12.04 -3.82
CA VAL A 118 -0.75 -11.26 -2.99
C VAL A 118 0.13 -10.32 -3.83
N ALA A 119 0.50 -10.70 -5.05
CA ALA A 119 1.29 -9.85 -5.95
C ALA A 119 0.52 -8.60 -6.37
N VAL A 120 -0.69 -8.77 -6.91
CA VAL A 120 -1.55 -7.65 -7.36
C VAL A 120 -1.81 -6.66 -6.23
N ASN A 121 -2.28 -7.15 -5.08
CA ASN A 121 -2.55 -6.29 -3.93
C ASN A 121 -1.27 -5.61 -3.40
N THR A 122 -0.10 -6.26 -3.44
CA THR A 122 1.17 -5.63 -3.03
C THR A 122 1.57 -4.45 -3.93
N VAL A 123 1.36 -4.58 -5.25
CA VAL A 123 1.56 -3.48 -6.22
C VAL A 123 0.55 -2.36 -5.95
N ASP A 124 -0.72 -2.69 -5.76
CA ASP A 124 -1.77 -1.69 -5.50
C ASP A 124 -1.51 -0.91 -4.21
N PHE A 125 -1.04 -1.56 -3.14
CA PHE A 125 -0.68 -0.89 -1.89
C PHE A 125 0.58 -0.03 -2.03
N PHE A 126 1.59 -0.46 -2.79
CA PHE A 126 2.75 0.37 -3.10
C PHE A 126 2.31 1.66 -3.81
N ASN A 127 1.49 1.54 -4.87
CA ASN A 127 0.99 2.69 -5.62
C ASN A 127 0.16 3.65 -4.75
N GLN A 128 -0.79 3.12 -3.95
CA GLN A 128 -1.59 3.93 -3.03
C GLN A 128 -0.73 4.70 -2.00
N ILE A 129 0.29 4.05 -1.43
CA ILE A 129 1.20 4.67 -0.46
C ILE A 129 2.13 5.69 -1.12
N ASN A 130 2.55 5.44 -2.37
CA ASN A 130 3.37 6.39 -3.13
C ASN A 130 2.60 7.69 -3.42
N MET A 131 1.33 7.57 -3.83
CA MET A 131 0.44 8.73 -4.00
C MET A 131 0.20 9.47 -2.66
N LEU A 132 -0.16 8.74 -1.59
CA LEU A 132 -0.41 9.33 -0.26
C LEU A 132 0.82 9.94 0.41
N TYR A 133 2.04 9.55 0.02
CA TYR A 133 3.26 10.19 0.48
C TYR A 133 3.64 11.39 -0.41
N GLY A 134 3.38 11.30 -1.72
CA GLY A 134 3.62 12.39 -2.67
C GLY A 134 2.86 13.67 -2.34
N THR A 135 1.66 13.59 -1.76
CA THR A 135 0.86 14.77 -1.36
C THR A 135 1.41 15.48 -0.12
N ILE A 136 2.25 14.83 0.69
CA ILE A 136 2.85 15.42 1.90
C ILE A 136 4.37 15.64 1.81
N THR A 137 5.00 15.33 0.68
CA THR A 137 6.47 15.28 0.57
C THR A 137 7.16 16.63 0.78
N GLU A 138 6.45 17.75 0.68
CA GLU A 138 6.99 19.09 0.99
C GLU A 138 7.05 19.37 2.50
N PHE A 139 6.23 18.69 3.31
CA PHE A 139 6.23 18.81 4.78
C PHE A 139 7.19 17.82 5.46
N CYS A 140 7.57 16.74 4.77
CA CYS A 140 8.47 15.71 5.25
C CYS A 140 9.92 16.02 4.85
N THR A 141 10.57 16.93 5.58
CA THR A 141 11.92 17.44 5.28
C THR A 141 13.00 16.82 6.18
N GLU A 142 14.29 17.08 5.89
CA GLU A 142 15.39 16.62 6.78
C GLU A 142 15.42 17.39 8.11
N GLU A 143 14.90 18.62 8.18
CA GLU A 143 14.78 19.40 9.42
C GLU A 143 13.56 19.00 10.26
N SER A 144 12.40 18.82 9.64
CA SER A 144 11.16 18.44 10.35
C SER A 144 11.22 16.98 10.81
N CYS A 145 11.78 16.09 9.99
CA CYS A 145 11.84 14.65 10.24
C CYS A 145 13.27 14.09 10.19
N VAL A 146 14.14 14.67 11.03
CA VAL A 146 15.57 14.29 11.23
C VAL A 146 15.79 12.78 11.41
N ILE A 147 14.80 12.04 11.92
CA ILE A 147 14.81 10.58 12.02
C ILE A 147 13.51 9.96 11.51
N MET A 148 13.62 8.89 10.71
CA MET A 148 12.45 8.05 10.38
C MET A 148 11.85 7.44 11.64
N SER A 149 10.60 7.79 11.93
CA SER A 149 9.96 7.45 13.20
C SER A 149 8.43 7.31 13.08
N ALA A 150 7.86 6.50 13.98
CA ALA A 150 6.42 6.34 14.18
C ALA A 150 6.07 6.72 15.62
N GLY A 151 6.05 8.02 15.90
CA GLY A 151 5.92 8.58 17.24
C GLY A 151 7.17 8.31 18.11
N PRO A 152 7.18 8.75 19.38
CA PRO A 152 8.43 8.80 20.16
C PRO A 152 8.92 7.43 20.67
N LYS A 153 8.17 6.34 20.43
CA LYS A 153 8.51 4.97 20.84
C LYS A 153 9.28 4.18 19.78
N TYR A 154 9.21 4.58 18.50
CA TYR A 154 9.62 3.74 17.37
C TYR A 154 10.48 4.53 16.38
N GLU A 155 11.76 4.18 16.31
CA GLU A 155 12.74 4.69 15.35
C GLU A 155 13.09 3.59 14.35
N TYR A 156 13.13 3.91 13.05
CA TYR A 156 13.42 2.94 11.99
C TYR A 156 14.78 3.20 11.32
N HIS A 157 15.52 2.12 11.06
CA HIS A 157 16.86 2.18 10.45
C HIS A 157 16.90 1.39 9.14
N TRP A 158 17.46 1.99 8.08
CA TRP A 158 17.35 1.45 6.72
C TRP A 158 18.44 0.42 6.42
N ALA A 159 18.04 -0.76 5.95
CA ALA A 159 18.91 -1.76 5.36
C ALA A 159 18.13 -2.58 4.33
N ASP A 160 18.66 -2.68 3.12
CA ASP A 160 18.17 -3.56 2.05
C ASP A 160 18.54 -5.03 2.31
N GLY A 161 19.74 -5.29 2.83
CA GLY A 161 20.38 -6.60 2.99
C GLY A 161 21.47 -6.89 1.96
N LEU A 162 21.56 -6.10 0.88
CA LEU A 162 22.47 -6.29 -0.25
C LEU A 162 23.61 -5.27 -0.22
N THR A 163 23.32 -4.00 -0.50
CA THR A 163 24.27 -2.88 -0.54
C THR A 163 24.52 -2.29 0.85
N VAL A 164 23.48 -2.23 1.69
CA VAL A 164 23.46 -1.73 3.06
C VAL A 164 23.18 -2.89 4.02
N LYS A 165 24.19 -3.79 4.18
CA LYS A 165 24.18 -4.94 5.11
C LYS A 165 24.13 -4.56 6.61
N LYS A 166 23.93 -3.28 6.93
CA LYS A 166 24.04 -2.68 8.26
C LYS A 166 23.08 -1.48 8.38
N PRO A 167 22.01 -1.53 9.20
CA PRO A 167 21.01 -0.45 9.25
C PRO A 167 21.55 0.97 9.50
N ILE A 168 21.20 1.93 8.65
CA ILE A 168 21.55 3.34 8.81
C ILE A 168 20.50 4.13 9.58
N LYS A 169 20.96 5.12 10.35
CA LYS A 169 20.13 6.27 10.71
C LYS A 169 20.03 7.21 9.52
N CYS A 170 18.82 7.69 9.23
CA CYS A 170 18.53 8.68 8.21
C CYS A 170 17.24 9.43 8.57
N SER A 171 17.07 10.59 7.96
CA SER A 171 15.82 11.36 7.96
C SER A 171 14.67 10.53 7.40
N ALA A 172 13.43 10.88 7.75
CA ALA A 172 12.26 10.20 7.21
C ALA A 172 12.14 10.26 5.68
N PRO A 173 12.30 11.42 4.99
CA PRO A 173 12.21 11.43 3.53
C PRO A 173 13.26 10.51 2.89
N LYS A 174 14.49 10.51 3.40
CA LYS A 174 15.58 9.66 2.91
C LYS A 174 15.38 8.17 3.20
N TYR A 175 14.71 7.83 4.30
CA TYR A 175 14.30 6.45 4.56
C TYR A 175 13.21 6.00 3.59
N ILE A 176 12.24 6.88 3.32
CA ILE A 176 11.10 6.58 2.46
C ILE A 176 11.53 6.49 1.00
N ASP A 177 12.41 7.39 0.53
CA ASP A 177 13.10 7.31 -0.78
C ASP A 177 13.77 5.93 -1.00
N TYR A 178 14.66 5.52 -0.08
CA TYR A 178 15.31 4.21 -0.15
C TYR A 178 14.31 3.04 -0.08
N LEU A 179 13.20 3.22 0.63
CA LEU A 179 12.15 2.21 0.76
C LEU A 179 11.36 2.07 -0.54
N MET A 180 10.90 3.18 -1.13
CA MET A 180 10.10 3.16 -2.36
C MET A 180 10.93 2.70 -3.55
N THR A 181 12.16 3.20 -3.69
CA THR A 181 13.13 2.73 -4.69
C THR A 181 13.35 1.22 -4.57
N TRP A 182 13.62 0.72 -3.36
CA TRP A 182 13.79 -0.73 -3.17
C TRP A 182 12.51 -1.53 -3.42
N VAL A 183 11.32 -1.03 -3.07
CA VAL A 183 10.07 -1.75 -3.41
C VAL A 183 9.90 -1.82 -4.92
N GLN A 184 10.11 -0.72 -5.64
CA GLN A 184 10.09 -0.68 -7.12
C GLN A 184 11.07 -1.70 -7.72
N ASP A 185 12.34 -1.70 -7.27
CA ASP A 185 13.36 -2.69 -7.68
C ASP A 185 12.89 -4.15 -7.50
N GLN A 186 12.09 -4.46 -6.46
CA GLN A 186 11.56 -5.80 -6.26
C GLN A 186 10.29 -6.10 -7.06
N LEU A 187 9.51 -5.09 -7.47
CA LEU A 187 8.31 -5.24 -8.29
C LEU A 187 8.64 -5.38 -9.79
N ASP A 188 9.72 -4.74 -10.24
CA ASP A 188 10.18 -4.81 -11.64
C ASP A 188 11.04 -6.07 -11.94
N ASP A 189 11.46 -6.81 -10.92
CA ASP A 189 12.19 -8.07 -11.08
C ASP A 189 11.24 -9.21 -11.51
N GLU A 190 11.23 -9.49 -12.81
CA GLU A 190 10.49 -10.60 -13.44
C GLU A 190 10.82 -12.00 -12.86
N ALA A 191 11.92 -12.18 -12.11
CA ALA A 191 12.19 -13.42 -11.38
C ALA A 191 11.41 -13.53 -10.05
N LEU A 192 10.83 -12.42 -9.58
CA LEU A 192 10.08 -12.31 -8.32
C LEU A 192 8.60 -11.98 -8.55
N PHE A 193 8.31 -11.08 -9.47
CA PHE A 193 6.97 -10.67 -9.91
C PHE A 193 6.82 -10.92 -11.43
N PRO A 194 6.71 -12.20 -11.88
CA PRO A 194 6.66 -12.54 -13.29
C PRO A 194 5.43 -11.95 -14.00
N SER A 195 5.66 -11.18 -15.07
CA SER A 195 4.58 -10.57 -15.88
C SER A 195 4.00 -11.53 -16.93
N LYS A 196 4.63 -12.69 -17.12
CA LYS A 196 4.38 -13.63 -18.23
C LYS A 196 3.54 -14.81 -17.78
N ILE A 197 2.39 -14.98 -18.43
CA ILE A 197 1.42 -16.05 -18.15
C ILE A 197 2.12 -17.42 -18.20
N GLY A 198 2.00 -18.19 -17.12
CA GLY A 198 2.58 -19.53 -16.99
C GLY A 198 4.01 -19.59 -16.45
N VAL A 199 4.65 -18.44 -16.16
CA VAL A 199 5.88 -18.40 -15.35
C VAL A 199 5.48 -18.43 -13.87
N PRO A 200 5.92 -19.42 -13.07
CA PRO A 200 5.55 -19.51 -11.66
C PRO A 200 6.38 -18.54 -10.79
N PHE A 201 5.77 -18.04 -9.72
CA PHE A 201 6.44 -17.29 -8.66
C PHE A 201 7.58 -18.10 -8.00
N PRO A 202 8.64 -17.45 -7.50
CA PRO A 202 9.71 -18.15 -6.80
C PRO A 202 9.23 -18.71 -5.46
N LYS A 203 9.84 -19.82 -5.01
CA LYS A 203 9.41 -20.57 -3.81
C LYS A 203 9.42 -19.76 -2.50
N ASN A 204 10.12 -18.62 -2.48
CA ASN A 204 10.21 -17.68 -1.36
C ASN A 204 9.37 -16.40 -1.56
N PHE A 205 8.52 -16.32 -2.57
CA PHE A 205 7.73 -15.13 -2.91
C PHE A 205 7.01 -14.52 -1.70
N LEU A 206 6.27 -15.32 -0.93
CA LEU A 206 5.56 -14.82 0.25
C LEU A 206 6.52 -14.21 1.31
N ILE A 207 7.77 -14.66 1.42
CA ILE A 207 8.75 -14.06 2.34
C ILE A 207 9.18 -12.66 1.84
N ILE A 208 9.25 -12.47 0.52
CA ILE A 208 9.54 -11.19 -0.12
C ILE A 208 8.34 -10.24 0.05
N ALA A 209 7.13 -10.68 -0.29
CA ALA A 209 5.89 -9.91 -0.13
C ALA A 209 5.67 -9.47 1.33
N LYS A 210 5.87 -10.36 2.31
CA LYS A 210 5.84 -10.00 3.74
C LYS A 210 6.89 -8.96 4.12
N THR A 211 8.05 -8.95 3.45
CA THR A 211 9.11 -7.96 3.67
C THR A 211 8.76 -6.60 3.05
N ILE A 212 8.17 -6.58 1.85
CA ILE A 212 7.64 -5.39 1.20
C ILE A 212 6.53 -4.76 2.04
N LEU A 213 5.47 -5.50 2.37
CA LEU A 213 4.32 -5.00 3.13
C LEU A 213 4.73 -4.50 4.52
N LYS A 214 5.61 -5.23 5.22
CA LYS A 214 6.18 -4.78 6.50
C LYS A 214 6.98 -3.47 6.40
N ARG A 215 7.63 -3.20 5.27
CA ARG A 215 8.29 -1.90 5.02
C ARG A 215 7.24 -0.84 4.71
N LEU A 216 6.33 -1.08 3.77
CA LEU A 216 5.23 -0.18 3.40
C LEU A 216 4.39 0.29 4.62
N PHE A 217 4.10 -0.59 5.58
CA PHE A 217 3.45 -0.22 6.85
C PHE A 217 4.15 0.93 7.61
N ARG A 218 5.47 1.06 7.48
CA ARG A 218 6.27 2.10 8.17
C ARG A 218 6.04 3.48 7.58
N VAL A 219 5.65 3.57 6.31
CA VAL A 219 5.25 4.83 5.66
C VAL A 219 3.91 5.29 6.24
N TYR A 220 2.90 4.42 6.30
CA TYR A 220 1.64 4.71 7.03
C TYR A 220 1.91 5.13 8.49
N ALA A 221 2.72 4.36 9.22
CA ALA A 221 3.05 4.66 10.61
C ALA A 221 3.77 6.02 10.77
N HIS A 222 4.60 6.42 9.82
CA HIS A 222 5.21 7.73 9.82
C HIS A 222 4.19 8.84 9.55
N ILE A 223 3.37 8.71 8.49
CA ILE A 223 2.32 9.66 8.11
C ILE A 223 1.36 9.91 9.30
N TYR A 224 0.83 8.85 9.91
CA TYR A 224 -0.13 8.97 11.02
C TYR A 224 0.43 9.64 12.28
N HIS A 225 1.74 9.52 12.55
CA HIS A 225 2.34 10.08 13.77
C HIS A 225 2.90 11.49 13.58
N GLN A 226 3.48 11.79 12.41
CA GLN A 226 4.17 13.06 12.15
C GLN A 226 3.35 14.02 11.27
N HIS A 227 2.62 13.51 10.27
CA HIS A 227 2.02 14.32 9.19
C HIS A 227 0.49 14.28 9.12
N PHE A 228 -0.20 13.70 10.12
CA PHE A 228 -1.68 13.62 10.09
C PHE A 228 -2.36 14.99 10.17
N THR A 229 -1.69 16.03 10.70
CA THR A 229 -2.24 17.40 10.69
C THR A 229 -2.27 17.96 9.27
N GLU A 230 -1.22 17.70 8.50
CA GLU A 230 -1.03 18.14 7.12
C GLU A 230 -2.01 17.38 6.20
N VAL A 231 -2.16 16.07 6.39
CA VAL A 231 -3.20 15.24 5.72
C VAL A 231 -4.62 15.78 5.96
N VAL A 232 -4.95 16.18 7.18
CA VAL A 232 -6.26 16.78 7.51
C VAL A 232 -6.42 18.18 6.90
N ASN A 233 -5.35 18.98 6.83
CA ASN A 233 -5.37 20.29 6.16
C ASN A 233 -5.58 20.17 4.65
N LEU A 234 -5.16 19.06 4.04
CA LEU A 234 -5.41 18.72 2.63
C LEU A 234 -6.79 18.06 2.40
N GLY A 235 -7.49 17.64 3.46
CA GLY A 235 -8.75 16.88 3.37
C GLY A 235 -8.57 15.43 2.91
N GLU A 236 -7.37 14.86 3.09
CA GLU A 236 -7.00 13.53 2.61
C GLU A 236 -7.18 12.42 3.66
N GLU A 237 -7.62 12.74 4.87
CA GLU A 237 -7.68 11.75 5.96
C GLU A 237 -8.66 10.62 5.68
N ALA A 238 -9.74 10.86 4.93
CA ALA A 238 -10.64 9.81 4.46
C ALA A 238 -9.96 8.83 3.49
N HIS A 239 -9.09 9.33 2.60
CA HIS A 239 -8.32 8.51 1.66
C HIS A 239 -7.27 7.68 2.40
N LEU A 240 -6.49 8.33 3.28
CA LEU A 240 -5.50 7.67 4.13
C LEU A 240 -6.13 6.57 5.00
N ASN A 241 -7.25 6.86 5.68
CA ASN A 241 -7.94 5.90 6.54
C ASN A 241 -8.52 4.72 5.77
N THR A 242 -9.06 4.94 4.56
CA THR A 242 -9.63 3.86 3.75
C THR A 242 -8.52 2.96 3.18
N SER A 243 -7.45 3.57 2.65
CA SER A 243 -6.26 2.86 2.14
C SER A 243 -5.58 2.04 3.24
N PHE A 244 -5.37 2.64 4.43
CA PHE A 244 -4.77 1.94 5.57
C PHE A 244 -5.67 0.83 6.12
N LYS A 245 -6.99 1.04 6.21
CA LYS A 245 -7.94 0.00 6.64
C LYS A 245 -7.97 -1.19 5.67
N HIS A 246 -7.95 -0.93 4.36
CA HIS A 246 -7.85 -1.98 3.34
C HIS A 246 -6.54 -2.78 3.48
N PHE A 247 -5.40 -2.08 3.59
CA PHE A 247 -4.09 -2.68 3.86
C PHE A 247 -4.09 -3.55 5.12
N ILE A 248 -4.65 -3.05 6.22
CA ILE A 248 -4.69 -3.76 7.51
C ILE A 248 -5.54 -5.02 7.46
N PHE A 249 -6.69 -5.02 6.78
CA PHE A 249 -7.45 -6.26 6.58
C PHE A 249 -6.67 -7.26 5.71
N PHE A 250 -6.03 -6.81 4.62
CA PHE A 250 -5.28 -7.70 3.73
C PHE A 250 -4.11 -8.39 4.44
N VAL A 251 -3.30 -7.65 5.21
CA VAL A 251 -2.17 -8.23 5.93
C VAL A 251 -2.59 -9.07 7.14
N GLN A 252 -3.82 -8.90 7.65
CA GLN A 252 -4.38 -9.78 8.68
C GLN A 252 -4.89 -11.10 8.08
N GLU A 253 -5.68 -11.04 6.99
CA GLU A 253 -6.26 -12.20 6.30
C GLU A 253 -5.18 -13.24 5.93
N PHE A 254 -4.12 -12.80 5.25
CA PHE A 254 -3.02 -13.68 4.84
C PHE A 254 -1.85 -13.72 5.85
N SER A 255 -2.03 -13.14 7.05
CA SER A 255 -1.03 -13.08 8.13
C SER A 255 0.36 -12.62 7.65
N LEU A 256 0.39 -11.51 6.89
CA LEU A 256 1.58 -11.03 6.17
C LEU A 256 2.51 -10.16 7.03
N ILE A 257 2.02 -9.59 8.13
CA ILE A 257 2.83 -8.79 9.06
C ILE A 257 2.61 -9.29 10.50
N ASP A 258 3.71 -9.52 11.23
CA ASP A 258 3.67 -9.86 12.65
C ASP A 258 3.01 -8.74 13.47
N ARG A 259 2.12 -9.09 14.40
CA ARG A 259 1.48 -8.13 15.34
C ARG A 259 2.49 -7.26 16.11
N ARG A 260 3.74 -7.69 16.25
CA ARG A 260 4.84 -6.93 16.89
C ARG A 260 5.31 -5.74 16.06
N GLU A 261 5.28 -5.85 14.73
CA GLU A 261 5.64 -4.76 13.81
C GLU A 261 4.47 -3.78 13.65
N LEU A 262 3.21 -4.25 13.78
CA LEU A 262 1.99 -3.42 13.77
C LEU A 262 1.81 -2.55 15.03
N ALA A 263 2.56 -2.84 16.11
CA ALA A 263 2.47 -2.16 17.41
C ALA A 263 2.43 -0.62 17.38
N PRO A 264 3.14 0.11 16.49
CA PRO A 264 3.10 1.58 16.42
C PRO A 264 1.73 2.17 16.10
N LEU A 265 0.82 1.39 15.47
CA LEU A 265 -0.54 1.82 15.15
C LEU A 265 -1.61 0.90 15.78
N GLN A 266 -1.26 0.07 16.78
CA GLN A 266 -2.18 -0.95 17.32
C GLN A 266 -3.53 -0.37 17.79
N GLU A 267 -3.51 0.74 18.53
CA GLU A 267 -4.73 1.42 19.00
C GLU A 267 -5.58 1.97 17.85
N LEU A 268 -4.95 2.41 16.75
CA LEU A 268 -5.65 2.86 15.55
C LEU A 268 -6.24 1.67 14.78
N ILE A 269 -5.47 0.60 14.59
CA ILE A 269 -5.91 -0.66 13.98
C ILE A 269 -7.15 -1.19 14.69
N GLU A 270 -7.16 -1.19 16.02
CA GLU A 270 -8.33 -1.60 16.82
C GLU A 270 -9.52 -0.66 16.57
N LYS A 271 -9.33 0.67 16.62
CA LYS A 271 -10.40 1.66 16.36
C LYS A 271 -11.00 1.54 14.95
N LEU A 272 -10.19 1.31 13.91
CA LEU A 272 -10.64 1.24 12.51
C LEU A 272 -11.27 -0.13 12.16
N THR A 273 -10.90 -1.21 12.85
CA THR A 273 -11.42 -2.57 12.57
C THR A 273 -12.56 -3.01 13.50
N ALA A 274 -12.73 -2.40 14.68
CA ALA A 274 -13.74 -2.80 15.67
C ALA A 274 -15.20 -2.79 15.17
N LYS A 275 -15.53 -2.00 14.14
CA LYS A 275 -16.87 -1.95 13.51
C LYS A 275 -17.18 -3.17 12.62
N GLU A 276 -16.18 -3.98 12.26
CA GLU A 276 -16.28 -5.08 11.28
C GLU A 276 -15.80 -6.45 11.84
N ASN A 277 -15.75 -6.60 13.16
CA ASN A 277 -15.80 -7.91 13.81
C ASN A 277 -17.27 -8.26 14.10
N PRO A 278 -17.82 -9.34 13.50
CA PRO A 278 -18.96 -10.03 14.08
C PRO A 278 -18.64 -10.48 15.51
N ARG A 279 -19.67 -10.57 16.35
CA ARG A 279 -19.62 -11.33 17.61
C ARG A 279 -20.01 -12.78 17.33
#